data_AF-X1ERT7-F1
#
_entry.id   AF-X1ERT7-F1
#
_cell.length_a   1.000
_cell.length_b   1.000
_cell.length_c   1.000
_cell.angle_alpha   90.00
_cell.angle_beta   90.00
_cell.angle_gamma   90.00
#
_symmetry.space_group_name_H-M   'P 1'
#
loop_
_entity.id
_entity.type
_entity.pdbx_description
1 polymer ?
#
loop_
_entity_poly.entity_id
_entity_poly.type
_entity_poly.pdbx_seq_one_letter_code
_entity_poly.pdbx_strand_id
1 'polypeptide(L)'
;MHLIQLHYPDSPRDNSIAFNEDSRQYLIDTLNSIVKGPQEIIIIGAHSIDGFWLDELSPERQEVVMDKADLVLSATTHFFERSALPDYRDSGPLCINTGSITFPALYCPPGFVQVHVLEEPFSLVVQYIDASQPQRELQHGEYTFIKIVDGPILETNFCEPRSEEDMEWLESQK
;
A
#
# COMPACT_ATOMS: atom_id res chain seq x y z
N MET A 1 -5.48 -14.13 8.91
CA MET A 1 -4.78 -13.21 7.99
C MET A 1 -4.63 -13.92 6.66
N HIS A 2 -5.04 -13.26 5.58
CA HIS A 2 -4.94 -13.76 4.21
C HIS A 2 -3.97 -12.87 3.46
N LEU A 3 -2.94 -13.46 2.87
CA LEU A 3 -2.02 -12.76 1.97
C LEU A 3 -2.23 -13.31 0.56
N ILE A 4 -2.67 -12.44 -0.35
CA ILE A 4 -2.88 -12.74 -1.76
C ILE A 4 -1.78 -12.03 -2.54
N GLN A 5 -0.83 -12.78 -3.08
CA GLN A 5 0.22 -12.23 -3.92
C GLN A 5 -0.06 -12.59 -5.37
N LEU A 6 -0.20 -11.57 -6.22
CA LEU A 6 -0.48 -11.73 -7.64
C LEU A 6 0.80 -11.69 -8.46
N HIS A 7 0.80 -12.45 -9.55
CA HIS A 7 1.85 -12.37 -10.55
C HIS A 7 1.53 -11.27 -11.57
N TYR A 8 2.27 -10.17 -11.48
CA TYR A 8 2.23 -9.06 -12.43
C TYR A 8 3.66 -8.54 -12.66
N PRO A 9 4.44 -9.18 -13.54
CA PRO A 9 5.85 -8.84 -13.78
C PRO A 9 6.01 -7.58 -14.65
N ASP A 10 7.22 -7.00 -14.64
CA ASP A 10 7.64 -5.89 -15.52
C ASP A 10 7.62 -6.22 -17.03
N SER A 11 7.58 -7.52 -17.36
CA SER A 11 7.70 -8.01 -18.73
C SER A 11 6.71 -9.15 -18.99
N PRO A 12 5.98 -9.14 -20.10
CA PRO A 12 6.04 -8.14 -21.19
C PRO A 12 5.41 -6.79 -20.81
N ARG A 13 5.79 -5.70 -21.48
CA ARG A 13 5.28 -4.34 -21.22
C ARG A 13 3.78 -4.14 -21.46
N ASP A 14 3.11 -5.12 -22.07
CA ASP A 14 1.68 -5.07 -22.32
C ASP A 14 0.95 -5.59 -21.07
N ASN A 15 0.26 -4.70 -20.36
CA ASN A 15 -0.47 -5.01 -19.12
C ASN A 15 -1.55 -6.07 -19.33
N SER A 16 -2.11 -6.21 -20.54
CA SER A 16 -3.08 -7.27 -20.84
C SER A 16 -2.46 -8.67 -20.85
N ILE A 17 -1.14 -8.75 -21.04
CA ILE A 17 -0.37 -10.00 -21.04
C ILE A 17 0.35 -10.19 -19.70
N ALA A 18 1.00 -9.15 -19.16
CA ALA A 18 1.71 -9.22 -17.88
C ALA A 18 0.76 -9.43 -16.71
N PHE A 19 -0.38 -8.73 -16.67
CA PHE A 19 -1.45 -8.99 -15.73
C PHE A 19 -2.63 -9.60 -16.46
N ASN A 20 -2.46 -10.84 -16.93
CA ASN A 20 -3.48 -11.50 -17.75
C ASN A 20 -4.79 -11.78 -17.00
N GLU A 21 -5.79 -12.20 -17.77
CA GLU A 21 -7.12 -12.49 -17.26
C GLU A 21 -7.15 -13.62 -16.22
N ASP A 22 -6.27 -14.61 -16.31
CA ASP A 22 -6.20 -15.69 -15.33
C ASP A 22 -5.75 -15.18 -13.96
N SER A 23 -4.74 -14.29 -13.93
CA SER A 23 -4.30 -13.63 -12.68
C SER A 23 -5.41 -12.73 -12.10
N ARG A 24 -6.11 -11.98 -12.96
CA ARG A 24 -7.24 -11.14 -12.52
C ARG A 24 -8.40 -11.98 -12.00
N GLN A 25 -8.72 -13.09 -12.66
CA GLN A 25 -9.81 -13.99 -12.24
C GLN A 25 -9.45 -14.73 -10.96
N TYR A 26 -8.20 -15.20 -10.82
CA TYR A 26 -7.70 -15.80 -9.58
C TYR A 26 -7.88 -14.87 -8.38
N LEU A 27 -7.57 -13.57 -8.52
CA LEU A 27 -7.80 -12.57 -7.49
C LEU A 27 -9.27 -12.56 -7.04
N ILE A 28 -10.19 -12.47 -7.99
CA ILE A 28 -11.62 -12.34 -7.73
C ILE A 28 -12.20 -13.63 -7.15
N ASP A 29 -11.82 -14.79 -7.69
CA ASP A 29 -12.26 -16.09 -7.17
C ASP A 29 -11.75 -16.31 -5.75
N THR A 30 -10.47 -15.96 -5.49
CA THR A 30 -9.86 -16.06 -4.16
C THR A 30 -10.60 -15.16 -3.17
N LEU A 31 -10.79 -13.88 -3.53
CA LEU A 31 -11.51 -12.94 -2.67
C LEU A 31 -12.94 -13.40 -2.40
N ASN A 32 -13.68 -13.84 -3.42
CA ASN A 32 -15.04 -14.34 -3.27
C ASN A 32 -15.13 -15.59 -2.39
N SER A 33 -14.12 -16.45 -2.42
CA SER A 33 -14.07 -17.66 -1.58
C SER A 33 -13.83 -17.37 -0.08
N ILE A 34 -13.24 -16.21 0.26
CA ILE A 34 -12.96 -15.83 1.64
C ILE A 34 -14.24 -15.30 2.31
N VAL A 35 -14.67 -15.98 3.38
CA VAL A 35 -15.68 -15.49 4.31
C VAL A 35 -14.97 -14.74 5.43
N LYS A 36 -14.79 -13.43 5.26
CA LYS A 36 -14.02 -12.58 6.19
C LYS A 36 -14.72 -12.45 7.55
N GLY A 37 -14.06 -12.88 8.61
CA GLY A 37 -14.47 -12.66 9.99
C GLY A 37 -14.00 -11.30 10.56
N PRO A 38 -14.51 -10.90 11.75
CA PRO A 38 -14.25 -9.57 12.34
C PRO A 38 -12.80 -9.34 12.83
N GLN A 39 -11.98 -10.40 12.88
CA GLN A 39 -10.57 -10.34 13.27
C GLN A 39 -9.65 -10.86 12.15
N GLU A 40 -10.15 -10.87 10.92
CA GLU A 40 -9.36 -11.28 9.76
C GLU A 40 -8.90 -10.07 8.97
N ILE A 41 -7.63 -10.11 8.58
CA ILE A 41 -6.99 -9.11 7.74
C ILE A 41 -6.74 -9.72 6.38
N ILE A 42 -7.11 -9.03 5.30
CA ILE A 42 -6.83 -9.40 3.92
C ILE A 42 -5.83 -8.40 3.34
N ILE A 43 -4.67 -8.91 2.92
CA ILE A 43 -3.60 -8.16 2.29
C ILE A 43 -3.46 -8.66 0.86
N ILE A 44 -3.42 -7.73 -0.09
CA ILE A 44 -3.23 -8.04 -1.50
C ILE A 44 -2.00 -7.31 -2.00
N GLY A 45 -1.05 -8.05 -2.55
CA GLY A 45 0.17 -7.48 -3.13
C GLY A 45 0.26 -7.84 -4.60
N ALA A 46 0.48 -6.84 -5.43
CA ALA A 46 0.93 -7.04 -6.80
C ALA A 46 2.00 -6.02 -7.12
N HIS A 47 2.90 -6.41 -8.01
CA HIS A 47 3.73 -5.43 -8.70
C HIS A 47 2.90 -4.80 -9.83
N SER A 48 3.49 -3.92 -10.62
CA SER A 48 2.89 -3.36 -11.84
C SER A 48 4.00 -2.70 -12.66
N ILE A 49 3.73 -2.36 -13.91
CA ILE A 49 4.70 -1.63 -14.73
C ILE A 49 4.62 -0.12 -14.49
N ASP A 50 3.40 0.43 -14.37
CA ASP A 50 3.16 1.88 -14.45
C ASP A 50 2.66 2.53 -13.14
N GLY A 51 2.51 1.78 -12.05
CA GLY A 51 2.16 2.33 -10.74
C GLY A 51 1.06 1.55 -10.02
N PHE A 52 -0.13 2.14 -9.89
CA PHE A 52 -1.22 1.57 -9.10
C PHE A 52 -1.97 0.47 -9.87
N TRP A 53 -1.64 -0.80 -9.59
CA TRP A 53 -2.15 -1.95 -10.37
C TRP A 53 -3.67 -2.13 -10.33
N LEU A 54 -4.39 -1.51 -9.38
CA LEU A 54 -5.84 -1.57 -9.38
C LEU A 54 -6.47 -0.88 -10.59
N ASP A 55 -5.78 0.07 -11.23
CA ASP A 55 -6.24 0.71 -12.45
C ASP A 55 -6.34 -0.26 -13.65
N GLU A 56 -5.70 -1.43 -13.54
CA GLU A 56 -5.73 -2.50 -14.54
C GLU A 56 -6.92 -3.48 -14.38
N LEU A 57 -7.76 -3.25 -13.37
CA LEU A 57 -8.99 -4.00 -13.13
C LEU A 57 -10.21 -3.24 -13.70
N SER A 58 -11.25 -3.99 -14.06
CA SER A 58 -12.55 -3.37 -14.35
C SER A 58 -13.15 -2.76 -13.07
N PRO A 59 -14.05 -1.77 -13.18
CA PRO A 59 -14.68 -1.15 -12.01
C PRO A 59 -15.35 -2.16 -11.05
N GLU A 60 -15.99 -3.19 -11.59
CA GLU A 60 -16.65 -4.24 -10.80
C GLU A 60 -15.62 -5.07 -10.01
N ARG A 61 -14.44 -5.30 -10.58
CA ARG A 61 -13.35 -6.01 -9.91
C ARG A 61 -12.66 -5.13 -8.87
N GLN A 62 -12.52 -3.84 -9.15
CA GLN A 62 -12.04 -2.87 -8.17
C GLN A 62 -12.96 -2.86 -6.95
N GLU A 63 -14.28 -2.77 -7.15
CA GLU A 63 -15.27 -2.80 -6.07
C GLU A 63 -15.09 -4.03 -5.15
N VAL A 64 -14.94 -5.23 -5.72
CA VAL A 64 -14.70 -6.46 -4.94
C VAL A 64 -13.42 -6.36 -4.10
N VAL A 65 -12.34 -5.79 -4.65
CA VAL A 65 -11.11 -5.58 -3.90
C VAL A 65 -11.32 -4.56 -2.77
N MET A 66 -11.94 -3.42 -3.08
CA MET A 66 -12.13 -2.33 -2.13
C MET A 66 -13.08 -2.72 -0.98
N ASP A 67 -14.02 -3.62 -1.22
CA ASP A 67 -14.96 -4.10 -0.21
C ASP A 67 -14.36 -5.14 0.75
N LYS A 68 -13.38 -5.93 0.29
CA LYS A 68 -12.82 -7.04 1.09
C LYS A 68 -11.44 -6.77 1.69
N ALA A 69 -10.57 -6.09 0.95
CA ALA A 69 -9.18 -5.90 1.35
C ALA A 69 -9.05 -4.89 2.51
N ASP A 70 -8.02 -5.07 3.33
CA ASP A 70 -7.62 -4.10 4.36
C ASP A 70 -6.36 -3.33 3.93
N LEU A 71 -5.47 -4.00 3.21
CA LEU A 71 -4.21 -3.44 2.72
C LEU A 71 -3.97 -3.89 1.28
N VAL A 72 -3.67 -2.93 0.41
CA VAL A 72 -3.29 -3.16 -0.99
C VAL A 72 -1.89 -2.62 -1.20
N LEU A 73 -0.97 -3.50 -1.60
CA LEU A 73 0.44 -3.21 -1.76
C LEU A 73 0.79 -3.18 -3.24
N SER A 74 1.41 -2.09 -3.66
CA SER A 74 2.13 -1.93 -4.93
C SER A 74 3.62 -1.86 -4.65
N ALA A 75 4.47 -2.21 -5.61
CA ALA A 75 5.92 -2.17 -5.44
C ALA A 75 6.64 -1.76 -6.73
N THR A 76 6.13 -0.72 -7.38
CA THR A 76 6.45 -0.40 -8.78
C THR A 76 7.40 0.77 -8.93
N THR A 77 7.05 1.91 -8.31
CA THR A 77 7.72 3.18 -8.60
C THR A 77 8.92 3.46 -7.71
N HIS A 78 9.24 2.53 -6.79
CA HIS A 78 10.36 2.61 -5.85
C HIS A 78 10.35 3.82 -4.88
N PHE A 79 9.22 4.51 -4.73
CA PHE A 79 9.02 5.52 -3.68
C PHE A 79 7.76 5.20 -2.86
N PHE A 80 7.73 5.56 -1.59
CA PHE A 80 6.54 5.36 -0.78
C PHE A 80 5.46 6.37 -1.16
N GLU A 81 4.25 5.90 -1.39
CA GLU A 81 3.09 6.75 -1.70
C GLU A 81 1.81 6.04 -1.28
N ARG A 82 0.84 6.81 -0.79
CA ARG A 82 -0.55 6.36 -0.65
C ARG A 82 -1.32 6.71 -1.91
N SER A 83 -1.93 5.71 -2.52
CA SER A 83 -2.90 5.88 -3.60
C SER A 83 -4.31 5.63 -3.06
N ALA A 84 -5.35 6.11 -3.74
CA ALA A 84 -6.72 5.73 -3.43
C ALA A 84 -7.63 5.95 -4.63
N LEU A 85 -8.65 5.10 -4.76
CA LEU A 85 -9.79 5.40 -5.62
C LEU A 85 -10.63 6.52 -4.98
N PRO A 86 -11.20 7.46 -5.77
CA PRO A 86 -11.85 8.66 -5.23
C PRO A 86 -12.89 8.40 -4.13
N ASP A 87 -13.74 7.39 -4.32
CA ASP A 87 -14.84 7.08 -3.38
C ASP A 87 -14.40 6.27 -2.15
N TYR A 88 -13.15 5.82 -2.12
CA TYR A 88 -12.61 4.94 -1.09
C TYR A 88 -11.48 5.55 -0.29
N ARG A 89 -11.17 6.83 -0.52
CA ARG A 89 -10.01 7.52 0.05
C ARG A 89 -9.82 7.21 1.54
N ASP A 90 -10.89 7.30 2.32
CA ASP A 90 -10.83 7.16 3.78
C ASP A 90 -11.61 5.95 4.33
N SER A 91 -12.17 5.09 3.47
CA SER A 91 -13.06 3.99 3.85
C SER A 91 -12.65 2.61 3.33
N GLY A 92 -11.93 2.53 2.20
CA GLY A 92 -11.48 1.28 1.59
C GLY A 92 -10.18 0.73 2.20
N PRO A 93 -9.52 -0.25 1.55
CA PRO A 93 -8.18 -0.68 1.92
C PRO A 93 -7.20 0.49 1.92
N LEU A 94 -6.19 0.40 2.77
CA LEU A 94 -5.03 1.29 2.64
C LEU A 94 -4.22 0.82 1.43
N CYS A 95 -4.22 1.60 0.36
CA CYS A 95 -3.45 1.32 -0.85
C CYS A 95 -2.13 2.09 -0.82
N ILE A 96 -1.01 1.37 -0.81
CA ILE A 96 0.32 1.98 -0.75
C ILE A 96 1.26 1.37 -1.77
N ASN A 97 2.10 2.21 -2.38
CA ASN A 97 3.34 1.77 -3.00
C ASN A 97 4.42 1.65 -1.91
N THR A 98 5.08 0.51 -1.82
CA THR A 98 5.89 0.15 -0.66
C THR A 98 7.28 0.79 -0.63
N GLY A 99 7.61 1.65 -1.60
CA GLY A 99 8.97 2.17 -1.77
C GLY A 99 9.95 1.09 -2.18
N SER A 100 11.24 1.29 -1.88
CA SER A 100 12.30 0.36 -2.23
C SER A 100 13.48 0.46 -1.27
N ILE A 101 13.97 -0.69 -0.81
CA ILE A 101 15.14 -0.77 0.06
C ILE A 101 16.47 -0.62 -0.70
N THR A 102 16.54 -1.07 -1.96
CA THR A 102 17.80 -1.16 -2.72
C THR A 102 17.93 -0.11 -3.82
N PHE A 103 16.82 0.30 -4.43
CA PHE A 103 16.79 1.24 -5.56
C PHE A 103 15.74 2.34 -5.35
N PRO A 104 15.76 3.10 -4.23
CA PRO A 104 14.78 4.15 -4.00
C PRO A 104 14.75 5.18 -5.15
N ALA A 105 13.57 5.71 -5.43
CA ALA A 105 13.38 6.74 -6.44
C ALA A 105 12.85 8.05 -5.84
N LEU A 106 12.98 9.12 -6.62
CA LEU A 106 12.57 10.47 -6.24
C LEU A 106 13.22 10.92 -4.91
N TYR A 107 12.40 11.36 -3.97
CA TYR A 107 12.78 11.89 -2.66
C TYR A 107 12.65 10.85 -1.54
N CYS A 108 12.16 9.65 -1.85
CA CYS A 108 11.91 8.64 -0.84
C CYS A 108 13.23 7.98 -0.41
N PRO A 109 13.54 7.91 0.90
CA PRO A 109 14.74 7.24 1.35
C PRO A 109 14.65 5.71 1.15
N PRO A 110 15.78 4.98 1.11
CA PRO A 110 15.73 3.52 1.08
C PRO A 110 15.05 3.02 2.34
N GLY A 111 14.02 2.18 2.19
CA GLY A 111 13.20 1.81 3.33
C GLY A 111 12.29 0.62 3.08
N PHE A 112 11.45 0.34 4.06
CA PHE A 112 10.50 -0.76 4.02
C PHE A 112 9.21 -0.41 4.77
N VAL A 113 8.09 -1.00 4.35
CA VAL A 113 6.82 -0.88 5.06
C VAL A 113 6.80 -1.81 6.26
N GLN A 114 6.50 -1.25 7.43
CA GLN A 114 6.24 -1.95 8.67
C GLN A 114 4.76 -1.84 9.04
N VAL A 115 4.13 -2.99 9.31
CA VAL A 115 2.72 -3.06 9.74
C VAL A 115 2.64 -3.69 11.12
N HIS A 116 2.05 -2.97 12.09
CA HIS A 116 1.71 -3.51 13.40
C HIS A 116 0.20 -3.74 13.49
N VAL A 117 -0.21 -4.88 14.05
CA VAL A 117 -1.62 -5.19 14.30
C VAL A 117 -1.92 -4.92 15.77
N LEU A 118 -2.96 -4.14 16.04
CA LEU A 118 -3.46 -3.83 17.39
C LEU A 118 -4.87 -4.42 17.55
N GLU A 119 -5.26 -4.77 18.78
CA GLU A 119 -6.54 -5.43 19.07
C GLU A 119 -7.68 -4.47 19.45
N GLU A 120 -7.36 -3.29 20.02
CA GLU A 120 -8.35 -2.37 20.58
C GLU A 120 -8.11 -0.91 20.15
N PRO A 121 -8.78 -0.41 19.09
CA PRO A 121 -9.59 -1.17 18.14
C PRO A 121 -8.75 -2.08 17.25
N PHE A 122 -9.37 -3.10 16.64
CA PHE A 122 -8.69 -4.00 15.70
C PHE A 122 -8.22 -3.21 14.48
N SER A 123 -6.91 -2.98 14.39
CA SER A 123 -6.34 -1.98 13.48
C SER A 123 -4.91 -2.30 13.04
N LEU A 124 -4.52 -1.70 11.92
CA LEU A 124 -3.19 -1.76 11.33
C LEU A 124 -2.52 -0.40 11.49
N VAL A 125 -1.38 -0.36 12.18
CA VAL A 125 -0.48 0.80 12.15
C VAL A 125 0.58 0.55 11.09
N VAL A 126 0.54 1.34 10.01
CA VAL A 126 1.38 1.17 8.83
C VAL A 126 2.36 2.33 8.74
N GLN A 127 3.65 2.03 8.67
CA GLN A 127 4.74 3.02 8.63
C GLN A 127 5.75 2.66 7.55
N TYR A 128 6.27 3.64 6.80
CA TYR A 128 7.44 3.45 5.96
C TYR A 128 8.71 3.82 6.73
N ILE A 129 9.54 2.83 7.04
CA ILE A 129 10.74 3.00 7.86
C ILE A 129 11.94 3.27 6.95
N ASP A 130 12.56 4.44 7.12
CA ASP A 130 13.86 4.76 6.52
C ASP A 130 14.95 3.85 7.10
N ALA A 131 15.57 3.06 6.22
CA ALA A 131 16.63 2.12 6.55
C ALA A 131 18.04 2.70 6.36
N SER A 132 18.17 3.94 5.89
CA SER A 132 19.43 4.68 5.88
C SER A 132 19.83 5.19 7.26
N GLN A 133 18.86 5.33 8.17
CA GLN A 133 19.10 5.81 9.52
C GLN A 133 19.77 4.74 10.39
N PRO A 134 20.67 5.15 11.31
CA PRO A 134 21.36 4.21 12.20
C PRO A 134 20.44 3.57 13.23
N GLN A 135 19.28 4.18 13.50
CA GLN A 135 18.29 3.69 14.46
C GLN A 135 16.90 3.77 13.85
N ARG A 136 16.05 2.82 14.24
CA ARG A 136 14.64 2.81 13.85
C ARG A 136 13.87 3.81 14.70
N GLU A 137 13.22 4.75 14.03
CA GLU A 137 12.36 5.76 14.65
C GLU A 137 10.90 5.59 14.20
N LEU A 138 9.97 6.07 15.01
CA LEU A 138 8.57 6.20 14.60
C LEU A 138 8.48 7.30 13.53
N GLN A 139 7.51 7.17 12.63
CA GLN A 139 7.38 8.04 11.45
C GLN A 139 6.22 9.03 11.60
N HIS A 140 6.20 10.06 10.79
CA HIS A 140 5.15 11.08 10.80
C HIS A 140 4.62 11.36 9.39
N GLY A 141 3.49 12.07 9.35
CA GLY A 141 2.90 12.65 8.16
C GLY A 141 2.59 11.60 7.11
N GLU A 142 3.06 11.89 5.90
CA GLU A 142 2.80 11.08 4.71
C GLU A 142 3.36 9.66 4.78
N TYR A 143 4.28 9.35 5.70
CA TYR A 143 4.87 8.02 5.87
C TYR A 143 4.13 7.11 6.86
N THR A 144 3.00 7.54 7.43
CA THR A 144 2.31 6.77 8.47
C THR A 144 0.78 6.86 8.40
N PHE A 145 0.13 5.71 8.61
CA PHE A 145 -1.33 5.58 8.58
C PHE A 145 -1.81 4.59 9.63
N ILE A 146 -3.04 4.79 10.10
CA ILE A 146 -3.79 3.80 10.89
C ILE A 146 -4.99 3.35 10.06
N LYS A 147 -5.07 2.07 9.71
CA LYS A 147 -6.27 1.48 9.11
C LYS A 147 -7.05 0.73 10.19
N ILE A 148 -8.25 1.19 10.52
CA ILE A 148 -9.19 0.41 11.32
C ILE A 148 -9.75 -0.69 10.41
N VAL A 149 -9.66 -1.96 10.84
CA VAL A 149 -10.20 -3.09 10.05
C VAL A 149 -11.72 -2.92 9.94
N ASP A 150 -12.26 -3.04 8.72
CA ASP A 150 -13.65 -2.72 8.36
C ASP A 150 -14.11 -1.30 8.75
N GLY A 151 -13.16 -0.38 8.97
CA GLY A 151 -13.39 0.99 9.39
C GLY A 151 -12.57 2.01 8.57
N PRO A 152 -12.40 3.23 9.08
CA PRO A 152 -11.72 4.28 8.34
C PRO A 152 -10.20 4.12 8.28
N ILE A 153 -9.58 4.87 7.37
CA ILE A 153 -8.15 5.18 7.37
C ILE A 153 -7.95 6.52 8.08
N LEU A 154 -6.99 6.56 9.00
CA LEU A 154 -6.64 7.75 9.77
C LEU A 154 -5.19 8.13 9.47
N GLU A 155 -4.97 9.41 9.20
CA GLU A 155 -3.64 10.00 9.17
C GLU A 155 -3.16 10.26 10.61
N THR A 156 -1.85 10.15 10.83
CA THR A 156 -1.28 10.29 12.17
C THR A 156 0.14 10.84 12.12
N ASN A 157 0.64 11.29 13.26
CA ASN A 157 2.03 11.70 13.45
C ASN A 157 2.53 11.02 14.72
N PHE A 158 3.45 10.07 14.60
CA PHE A 158 4.04 9.43 15.78
C PHE A 158 5.29 10.16 16.30
N CYS A 159 5.82 11.09 15.53
CA CYS A 159 6.90 12.00 15.90
C CYS A 159 6.70 13.38 15.24
N GLU A 160 7.51 14.35 15.64
CA GLU A 160 7.53 15.67 15.00
C GLU A 160 8.20 15.59 13.62
N PRO A 161 7.80 16.43 12.66
CA PRO A 161 8.47 16.51 11.37
C PRO A 161 9.96 16.78 11.49
N ARG A 162 10.77 15.97 10.79
CA ARG A 162 12.22 16.19 10.73
C ARG A 162 12.53 17.14 9.58
N SER A 163 13.39 18.13 9.83
CA SER A 163 13.76 19.15 8.83
C SER A 163 14.41 18.57 7.56
N GLU A 164 14.98 17.37 7.67
CA GLU A 164 15.58 16.63 6.55
C GLU A 164 14.52 15.92 5.67
N GLU A 165 13.32 15.73 6.20
CA GLU A 165 12.17 15.06 5.59
C GLU A 165 11.12 16.07 5.06
N ASP A 166 11.30 17.38 5.34
CA ASP A 166 10.46 18.45 4.81
C ASP A 166 10.71 18.65 3.30
N MET A 167 9.74 18.25 2.50
CA MET A 167 9.75 18.37 1.04
C MET A 167 9.96 19.82 0.56
N GLU A 168 9.38 20.81 1.27
CA GLU A 168 9.61 22.24 0.98
C GLU A 168 11.07 22.66 1.25
N TRP A 169 11.74 22.07 2.25
CA TRP A 169 13.14 22.36 2.52
C TRP A 169 14.04 21.85 1.39
N LEU A 170 13.80 20.64 0.89
CA LEU A 170 14.55 20.05 -0.23
C LEU A 170 14.32 20.78 -1.56
N GLU A 171 13.13 21.32 -1.80
CA GLU A 171 12.86 22.20 -2.96
C GLU A 171 13.53 23.57 -2.82
N SER A 172 13.66 24.11 -1.60
CA SER A 172 14.32 25.40 -1.34
C SER A 172 15.85 25.39 -1.52
N GLN A 173 16.46 24.21 -1.66
CA GLN A 173 17.89 24.01 -1.90
C GLN A 173 18.26 23.86 -3.39
N LYS A 174 17.29 23.94 -4.32
CA LYS A 174 17.50 23.89 -5.78
C LYS A 174 17.47 25.28 -6.41
#